data_AF-A0A2X1RLE1-F1
#
_entry.id   AF-A0A2X1RLE1-F1
#
_cell.length_a   1.000
_cell.length_b   1.000
_cell.length_c   1.000
_cell.angle_alpha   90.00
_cell.angle_beta   90.00
_cell.angle_gamma   90.00
#
_symmetry.space_group_name_H-M   'P 1'
#
loop_
_entity.id
_entity.type
_entity.pdbx_description
1 polymer ?
#
loop_
_entity_poly.entity_id
_entity_poly.type
_entity_poly.pdbx_seq_one_letter_code
_entity_poly.pdbx_strand_id
1 'polypeptide(L)'
;MLAAKVTLPPLTSELRSKIPFDSQYKYMSTLYRLGEEEVVLVTGAPDVLFRLCQYQQSDSGLQPLDLPYWEGKIEEYAREGLRMVAAAWKPAAAGQTELTHQDLQQGVILLGVAGMMDPPRPEAITAIADCLQAGIGVKMITGDHPQTAMSIGKMLGIGNAEMPLPDASWR
;
A
#
# COMPACT_ATOMS: atom_id res chain seq x y z
N MET A 1 -4.77 -8.51 -10.45
CA MET A 1 -4.28 -9.89 -10.24
C MET A 1 -2.76 -9.83 -10.08
N LEU A 2 -2.26 -9.74 -8.85
CA LEU A 2 -0.82 -9.60 -8.58
C LEU A 2 -0.18 -10.97 -8.29
N ALA A 3 -0.41 -11.92 -9.19
CA ALA A 3 0.30 -13.18 -9.23
C ALA A 3 0.62 -13.43 -10.71
N ALA A 4 1.85 -13.13 -11.11
CA ALA A 4 2.41 -13.71 -12.32
C ALA A 4 2.27 -15.24 -12.20
N LYS A 5 2.00 -15.93 -13.32
CA LYS A 5 1.95 -17.40 -13.43
C LYS A 5 3.33 -18.01 -13.16
N VAL A 6 3.82 -17.89 -11.94
CA VAL A 6 4.90 -18.71 -11.44
C VAL A 6 4.24 -19.99 -10.97
N THR A 7 4.58 -21.10 -11.61
CA THR A 7 4.17 -22.43 -11.15
C THR A 7 4.93 -22.71 -9.86
N LEU A 8 4.43 -22.18 -8.75
CA LEU A 8 4.93 -22.53 -7.43
C LEU A 8 4.42 -23.94 -7.09
N PRO A 9 5.26 -24.80 -6.50
CA PRO A 9 4.78 -26.07 -5.99
C PRO A 9 3.65 -25.82 -4.97
N PRO A 10 2.62 -26.68 -4.92
CA PRO A 10 1.55 -26.53 -3.95
C PRO A 10 2.14 -26.59 -2.55
N LEU A 11 2.02 -25.50 -1.81
CA LEU A 11 2.40 -25.42 -0.41
C LEU A 11 1.13 -25.57 0.44
N THR A 12 1.15 -26.50 1.40
CA THR A 12 0.11 -26.57 2.41
C THR A 12 0.17 -25.29 3.24
N SER A 13 -0.93 -24.54 3.29
CA SER A 13 -1.04 -23.31 4.05
C SER A 13 -2.24 -23.36 4.97
N GLU A 14 -2.04 -22.93 6.22
CA GLU A 14 -3.08 -22.83 7.24
C GLU A 14 -3.01 -21.45 7.89
N LEU A 15 -4.08 -20.65 7.79
CA LEU A 15 -4.17 -19.37 8.48
C LEU A 15 -4.42 -19.62 9.98
N ARG A 16 -3.49 -19.19 10.83
CA ARG A 16 -3.58 -19.36 12.29
C ARG A 16 -4.19 -18.15 12.99
N SER A 17 -3.77 -16.96 12.59
CA SER A 17 -4.25 -15.70 13.19
C SER A 17 -4.09 -14.53 12.22
N LYS A 18 -4.74 -13.41 12.52
CA LYS A 18 -4.67 -12.18 11.71
C LYS A 18 -4.89 -10.93 12.55
N ILE A 19 -4.21 -9.87 12.13
CA ILE A 19 -4.53 -8.49 12.47
C ILE A 19 -5.25 -7.92 11.25
N PRO A 20 -6.57 -7.65 11.30
CA PRO A 20 -7.28 -7.07 10.18
C PRO A 20 -6.77 -5.66 9.88
N PHE A 21 -7.04 -5.20 8.66
CA PHE A 21 -6.74 -3.82 8.30
C PHE A 21 -7.53 -2.85 9.19
N ASP A 22 -6.84 -1.85 9.72
CA ASP A 22 -7.42 -0.73 10.44
C ASP A 22 -6.85 0.59 9.88
N SER A 23 -7.70 1.60 9.69
CA SER A 23 -7.27 2.90 9.12
C SER A 23 -6.33 3.68 10.03
N GLN A 24 -6.32 3.40 11.35
CA GLN A 24 -5.39 3.98 12.31
C GLN A 24 -3.96 3.49 12.04
N TYR A 25 -3.79 2.20 11.75
CA TYR A 25 -2.48 1.60 11.55
C TYR A 25 -2.08 1.48 10.07
N LYS A 26 -3.06 1.48 9.15
CA LYS A 26 -2.88 1.40 7.68
C LYS A 26 -2.09 0.17 7.20
N TYR A 27 -2.12 -0.92 7.95
CA TYR A 27 -1.61 -2.22 7.54
C TYR A 27 -2.55 -3.34 8.01
N MET A 28 -2.37 -4.52 7.44
CA MET A 28 -2.88 -5.80 7.95
C MET A 28 -1.75 -6.80 8.07
N SER A 29 -1.94 -7.82 8.88
CA SER A 29 -0.97 -8.91 9.00
C SER A 29 -1.65 -10.25 9.23
N THR A 30 -1.03 -11.32 8.74
CA THR A 30 -1.52 -12.69 8.85
C THR A 30 -0.40 -13.60 9.31
N LEU A 31 -0.74 -14.54 10.18
CA LEU A 31 0.13 -15.61 10.62
C LEU A 31 -0.32 -16.90 9.92
N TYR A 32 0.58 -17.46 9.12
CA TYR A 32 0.38 -18.72 8.43
C TYR A 32 1.32 -19.79 8.97
N ARG A 33 0.83 -21.03 8.95
CA ARG A 33 1.70 -22.21 8.88
C ARG A 33 1.83 -22.61 7.41
N LEU A 34 3.05 -22.55 6.88
CA LEU A 34 3.42 -22.94 5.53
C LEU A 34 4.27 -24.23 5.62
N GLY A 35 3.63 -25.38 5.41
CA GLY A 35 4.26 -26.68 5.70
C GLY A 35 4.61 -26.84 7.18
N GLU A 36 5.91 -26.85 7.49
CA GLU A 36 6.45 -26.95 8.85
C GLU A 36 6.85 -25.59 9.44
N GLU A 37 6.84 -24.52 8.65
CA GLU A 37 7.30 -23.19 9.08
C GLU A 37 6.11 -22.27 9.42
N GLU A 38 6.26 -21.48 10.47
CA GLU A 38 5.36 -20.37 10.76
C GLU A 38 5.90 -19.05 10.20
N VAL A 39 5.04 -18.33 9.48
CA VAL A 39 5.40 -17.10 8.78
C VAL A 39 4.36 -16.02 9.03
N VAL A 40 4.83 -14.83 9.37
CA VAL A 40 4.04 -13.61 9.42
C VAL A 40 4.19 -12.86 8.12
N LEU A 41 3.07 -12.54 7.48
CA LEU A 41 3.01 -11.69 6.30
C LEU A 41 2.36 -10.36 6.68
N VAL A 42 2.87 -9.26 6.13
CA VAL A 42 2.38 -7.90 6.39
C VAL A 42 2.18 -7.20 5.06
N THR A 43 1.03 -6.56 4.90
CA THR A 43 0.76 -5.68 3.76
C THR A 43 0.14 -4.39 4.23
N GLY A 44 0.45 -3.28 3.56
CA GLY A 44 -0.07 -1.98 3.97
C GLY A 44 0.48 -0.81 3.20
N ALA A 45 0.22 0.39 3.71
CA ALA A 45 0.77 1.62 3.15
C ALA A 45 2.32 1.58 3.19
N PRO A 46 3.00 1.95 2.09
CA PRO A 46 4.45 1.82 2.03
C PRO A 46 5.20 2.59 3.13
N ASP A 47 4.80 3.83 3.41
CA ASP A 47 5.41 4.67 4.44
C ASP A 47 5.33 4.02 5.84
N VAL A 48 4.25 3.29 6.11
CA VAL A 48 4.05 2.57 7.37
C VAL A 48 4.95 1.34 7.44
N LEU A 49 4.97 0.52 6.39
CA LEU A 49 5.77 -0.70 6.38
C LEU A 49 7.27 -0.39 6.43
N PHE A 50 7.72 0.70 5.81
CA PHE A 50 9.12 1.11 5.88
C PHE A 50 9.55 1.45 7.31
N ARG A 51 8.66 2.01 8.14
CA ARG A 51 8.94 2.24 9.57
C ARG A 51 9.02 0.95 10.39
N LEU A 52 8.39 -0.14 9.92
CA LEU A 52 8.45 -1.45 10.56
C LEU A 52 9.68 -2.27 10.12
N CYS A 53 10.23 -1.98 8.95
CA CYS A 53 11.29 -2.76 8.33
C CYS A 53 12.67 -2.17 8.60
N GLN A 54 13.60 -2.98 9.11
CA GLN A 54 15.03 -2.63 9.20
C GLN A 54 15.83 -3.20 8.02
N TYR A 55 15.30 -4.25 7.39
CA TYR A 55 15.92 -4.99 6.31
C TYR A 55 14.96 -5.14 5.13
N GLN A 56 15.53 -5.41 3.97
CA GLN A 56 14.82 -5.82 2.76
C GLN A 56 15.37 -7.14 2.24
N GLN A 57 14.50 -7.93 1.63
CA GLN A 57 14.87 -9.11 0.87
C GLN A 57 15.35 -8.67 -0.51
N SER A 58 16.54 -9.14 -0.90
CA SER A 58 17.08 -9.00 -2.25
C SER A 58 17.37 -10.37 -2.86
N ASP A 59 17.69 -10.40 -4.15
CA ASP A 59 18.17 -11.61 -4.85
C ASP A 59 19.47 -12.16 -4.23
N SER A 60 20.26 -11.28 -3.60
CA SER A 60 21.49 -11.65 -2.89
C SER A 60 21.27 -12.00 -1.41
N GLY A 61 20.03 -12.02 -0.96
CA GLY A 61 19.66 -12.27 0.44
C GLY A 61 19.25 -11.01 1.20
N LEU A 62 19.35 -11.08 2.53
CA LEU A 62 18.93 -10.02 3.44
C LEU A 62 19.91 -8.83 3.41
N GLN A 63 19.40 -7.63 3.20
CA GLN A 63 20.18 -6.39 3.18
C GLN A 63 19.52 -5.31 4.03
N PRO A 64 20.25 -4.31 4.54
CA PRO A 64 19.65 -3.13 5.15
C PRO A 64 18.63 -2.48 4.21
N LEU A 65 17.55 -1.93 4.76
CA LEU A 65 16.54 -1.23 3.96
C LEU A 65 17.16 0.02 3.29
N ASP A 66 17.11 0.07 1.96
CA ASP A 66 17.49 1.26 1.19
C ASP A 66 16.28 2.19 1.07
N LEU A 67 16.02 2.95 2.14
CA LEU A 67 14.87 3.84 2.21
C LEU A 67 14.85 4.90 1.08
N PRO A 68 15.96 5.60 0.76
CA PRO A 68 15.98 6.57 -0.34
C PRO A 68 15.60 5.96 -1.70
N TYR A 69 16.06 4.73 -1.99
CA TYR A 69 15.68 4.03 -3.22
C TYR A 69 14.16 3.82 -3.29
N TRP A 70 13.56 3.31 -2.21
CA TRP A 70 12.14 2.99 -2.17
C TRP A 70 11.24 4.22 -2.17
N GLU A 71 11.62 5.29 -1.47
CA GLU A 71 10.90 6.57 -1.51
C GLU A 71 10.90 7.15 -2.92
N GLY A 72 12.05 7.12 -3.61
CA GLY A 72 12.14 7.53 -5.01
C GLY A 72 11.23 6.73 -5.94
N LYS A 73 11.16 5.40 -5.74
CA LYS A 73 10.27 4.53 -6.52
C LYS A 73 8.79 4.77 -6.25
N ILE A 74 8.40 5.02 -5.00
CA ILE A 74 7.01 5.38 -4.69
C ILE A 74 6.64 6.68 -5.37
N GLU A 75 7.52 7.68 -5.33
CA GLU A 75 7.24 8.96 -5.96
C GLU A 75 7.07 8.82 -7.48
N GLU A 76 7.96 8.06 -8.12
CA GLU A 76 7.88 7.71 -9.55
C GLU A 76 6.50 7.13 -9.91
N TYR A 77 6.07 6.08 -9.22
CA TYR A 77 4.80 5.42 -9.50
C TYR A 77 3.56 6.21 -9.05
N ALA A 78 3.67 7.03 -8.01
CA ALA A 78 2.58 7.89 -7.57
C ALA A 78 2.27 8.98 -8.60
N ARG A 79 3.29 9.49 -9.32
CA ARG A 79 3.08 10.42 -10.44
C ARG A 79 2.27 9.80 -11.58
N GLU A 80 2.41 8.49 -11.79
CA GLU A 80 1.59 7.73 -12.74
C GLU A 80 0.15 7.46 -12.25
N GLY A 81 -0.21 7.93 -11.05
CA GLY A 81 -1.53 7.72 -10.46
C GLY A 81 -1.74 6.31 -9.92
N LEU A 82 -0.66 5.55 -9.71
CA LEU A 82 -0.74 4.22 -9.13
C LEU A 82 -0.96 4.32 -7.61
N ARG A 83 -1.85 3.46 -7.10
CA ARG A 83 -1.99 3.19 -5.67
C ARG A 83 -0.94 2.15 -5.28
N MET A 84 -0.10 2.48 -4.31
CA MET A 84 1.02 1.63 -3.91
C MET A 84 0.68 0.85 -2.63
N VAL A 85 1.06 -0.42 -2.58
CA VAL A 85 0.97 -1.28 -1.39
C VAL A 85 2.32 -1.97 -1.19
N ALA A 86 2.88 -1.85 0.00
CA ALA A 86 4.08 -2.59 0.36
C ALA A 86 3.72 -3.98 0.90
N ALA A 87 4.61 -4.93 0.69
CA ALA A 87 4.55 -6.27 1.26
C ALA A 87 5.86 -6.55 2.02
N ALA A 88 5.72 -7.16 3.18
CA ALA A 88 6.82 -7.53 4.05
C ALA A 88 6.51 -8.88 4.72
N TRP A 89 7.55 -9.50 5.26
CA TRP A 89 7.42 -10.78 5.94
C TRP A 89 8.34 -10.86 7.16
N LYS A 90 8.07 -11.85 8.00
CA LYS A 90 8.88 -12.16 9.18
C LYS A 90 8.73 -13.66 9.51
N PRO A 91 9.83 -14.37 9.83
CA PRO A 91 9.74 -15.69 10.46
C PRO A 91 9.01 -15.59 11.81
N ALA A 92 8.00 -16.42 12.03
CA ALA A 92 7.30 -16.48 13.31
C ALA A 92 8.02 -17.43 14.28
N ALA A 93 7.68 -17.35 15.57
CA ALA A 93 8.18 -18.32 16.52
C ALA A 93 7.56 -19.71 16.26
N ALA A 94 8.35 -20.77 16.48
CA ALA A 94 7.87 -22.13 16.31
C ALA A 94 6.65 -22.40 17.21
N GLY A 95 5.56 -22.90 16.63
CA GLY A 95 4.31 -23.14 17.33
C GLY A 95 3.49 -21.89 17.68
N GLN A 96 3.84 -20.72 17.13
CA GLN A 96 3.06 -19.49 17.34
C GLN A 96 1.63 -19.65 16.78
N THR A 97 0.63 -19.35 17.61
CA THR A 97 -0.80 -19.44 17.25
C THR A 97 -1.51 -18.10 17.26
N GLU A 98 -0.94 -17.09 17.92
CA GLU A 98 -1.50 -15.75 18.03
C GLU A 98 -0.60 -14.72 17.34
N LEU A 99 -1.21 -13.62 16.90
CA LEU A 99 -0.52 -12.52 16.23
C LEU A 99 -1.03 -11.19 16.79
N THR A 100 -0.11 -10.38 17.29
CA THR A 100 -0.36 -9.08 17.91
C THR A 100 0.51 -8.00 17.28
N HIS A 101 0.16 -6.73 17.53
CA HIS A 101 0.97 -5.60 17.04
C HIS A 101 2.40 -5.60 17.62
N GLN A 102 2.60 -6.18 18.82
CA GLN A 102 3.92 -6.28 19.44
C GLN A 102 4.85 -7.19 18.62
N ASP A 103 4.31 -8.22 17.99
CA ASP A 103 5.07 -9.13 17.14
C ASP A 103 5.66 -8.45 15.90
N LEU A 104 5.13 -7.29 15.51
CA LEU A 104 5.55 -6.53 14.33
C LEU A 104 6.56 -5.41 14.65
N GLN A 105 6.92 -5.21 15.92
CA GLN A 105 7.82 -4.11 16.32
C GLN A 105 9.26 -4.30 15.84
N GLN A 106 9.67 -5.54 15.52
CA GLN A 106 11.03 -5.87 15.11
C GLN A 106 11.08 -7.11 14.22
N GLY A 107 12.11 -7.20 13.39
CA GLY A 107 12.38 -8.36 12.53
C GLY A 107 11.47 -8.47 11.32
N VAL A 108 10.72 -7.41 10.97
CA VAL A 108 9.97 -7.34 9.72
C VAL A 108 10.92 -6.98 8.58
N ILE A 109 10.80 -7.71 7.47
CA ILE A 109 11.69 -7.64 6.31
C ILE A 109 10.85 -7.26 5.10
N LEU A 110 11.19 -6.15 4.45
CA LEU A 110 10.50 -5.68 3.26
C LEU A 110 10.73 -6.67 2.10
N LEU A 111 9.67 -7.08 1.41
CA LEU A 111 9.76 -7.84 0.17
C LEU A 111 9.74 -6.92 -1.06
N GLY A 112 8.94 -5.85 -0.99
CA GLY A 112 8.86 -4.85 -2.04
C GLY A 112 7.52 -4.12 -2.04
N VAL A 113 7.24 -3.45 -3.15
CA VAL A 113 6.03 -2.64 -3.35
C VAL A 113 5.36 -3.02 -4.66
N ALA A 114 4.03 -3.07 -4.64
CA ALA A 114 3.19 -3.28 -5.81
C ALA A 114 2.38 -2.01 -6.10
N GLY A 115 2.35 -1.60 -7.37
CA GLY A 115 1.47 -0.56 -7.87
C GLY A 115 0.21 -1.14 -8.49
N MET A 116 -0.95 -0.56 -8.18
CA MET A 116 -2.21 -0.87 -8.82
C MET A 116 -2.85 0.41 -9.36
N MET A 117 -3.24 0.39 -10.63
CA MET A 117 -4.01 1.47 -11.22
C MET A 117 -5.49 1.26 -10.89
N ASP A 118 -6.12 2.27 -10.31
CA ASP A 118 -7.59 2.33 -10.15
C ASP A 118 -8.08 3.51 -10.98
N PRO A 119 -8.36 3.31 -12.29
CA PRO A 119 -8.72 4.41 -13.16
C PRO A 119 -10.07 5.01 -12.73
N PRO A 120 -10.25 6.34 -12.87
CA PRO A 120 -11.53 6.96 -12.59
C PRO A 120 -12.62 6.35 -13.45
N ARG A 121 -13.80 6.14 -12.84
CA ARG A 121 -14.96 5.63 -13.55
C ARG A 121 -15.37 6.63 -14.65
N PRO A 122 -15.70 6.19 -15.87
CA PRO A 122 -16.11 7.09 -16.96
C PRO A 122 -17.26 8.03 -16.56
N GLU A 123 -18.24 7.52 -15.81
CA GLU A 123 -19.37 8.31 -15.30
C GLU A 123 -18.94 9.44 -14.35
N ALA A 124 -17.86 9.26 -13.59
CA ALA A 124 -17.34 10.29 -12.69
C ALA A 124 -16.70 11.44 -13.47
N ILE A 125 -16.01 11.13 -14.59
CA ILE A 125 -15.43 12.14 -15.48
C ILE A 125 -16.55 13.01 -16.07
N THR A 126 -17.61 12.39 -16.60
CA THR A 126 -18.76 13.11 -17.17
C THR A 126 -19.45 13.97 -16.11
N ALA A 127 -19.74 13.41 -14.93
CA ALA A 127 -20.43 14.16 -13.87
C ALA A 127 -19.64 15.39 -13.40
N ILE A 128 -18.31 15.27 -13.27
CA ILE A 128 -17.46 16.41 -12.89
C ILE A 128 -17.46 17.47 -14.00
N ALA A 129 -17.39 17.08 -15.27
CA ALA A 129 -17.46 18.01 -16.39
C ALA A 129 -18.79 18.79 -16.39
N ASP A 130 -19.92 18.12 -16.18
CA ASP A 130 -21.24 18.75 -16.10
C ASP A 130 -21.33 19.73 -14.94
N CYS A 131 -20.81 19.36 -13.76
CA CYS A 131 -20.74 20.26 -12.60
C CYS A 131 -19.90 21.52 -12.91
N LEU A 132 -18.73 21.37 -13.50
CA LEU A 132 -17.85 22.49 -13.84
C LEU A 132 -18.50 23.41 -14.89
N GLN A 133 -19.18 22.85 -15.89
CA GLN A 133 -19.94 23.64 -16.88
C GLN A 133 -21.10 24.41 -16.26
N ALA A 134 -21.73 23.87 -15.22
CA ALA A 134 -22.78 24.54 -14.44
C ALA A 134 -22.23 25.61 -13.46
N GLY A 135 -20.91 25.82 -13.40
CA GLY A 135 -20.28 26.75 -12.46
C GLY A 135 -20.20 26.23 -11.02
N ILE A 136 -20.34 24.92 -10.81
CA ILE A 136 -20.24 24.27 -9.51
C ILE A 136 -18.78 23.89 -9.24
N GLY A 137 -18.24 24.34 -8.11
CA GLY A 137 -16.90 23.95 -7.66
C GLY A 137 -16.84 22.49 -7.21
N VAL A 138 -15.86 21.74 -7.71
CA VAL A 138 -15.61 20.34 -7.33
C VAL A 138 -14.31 20.24 -6.53
N LYS A 139 -14.34 19.53 -5.40
CA LYS A 139 -13.17 19.23 -4.56
C LYS A 139 -13.03 17.72 -4.38
N MET A 140 -11.81 17.20 -4.44
CA MET A 140 -11.50 15.81 -4.12
C MET A 140 -11.08 15.68 -2.65
N ILE A 141 -11.65 14.70 -1.96
CA ILE A 141 -11.24 14.30 -0.60
C ILE A 141 -10.75 12.86 -0.69
N THR A 142 -9.46 12.62 -0.44
CA THR A 142 -8.86 11.28 -0.44
C THR A 142 -7.80 11.16 0.65
N GLY A 143 -7.60 9.93 1.13
CA GLY A 143 -6.52 9.56 2.05
C GLY A 143 -5.27 9.02 1.35
N ASP A 144 -5.25 9.03 0.02
CA ASP A 144 -4.12 8.60 -0.78
C ASP A 144 -2.93 9.56 -0.68
N HIS A 145 -1.78 9.11 -1.18
CA HIS A 145 -0.59 9.94 -1.28
C HIS A 145 -0.88 11.21 -2.12
N PRO A 146 -0.39 12.40 -1.73
CA PRO A 146 -0.71 13.65 -2.44
C PRO A 146 -0.47 13.61 -3.94
N GLN A 147 0.62 12.98 -4.40
CA GLN A 147 0.92 12.83 -5.82
C GLN A 147 -0.10 11.97 -6.57
N THR A 148 -0.56 10.88 -5.96
CA THR A 148 -1.63 10.04 -6.53
C THR A 148 -2.94 10.82 -6.63
N ALA A 149 -3.31 11.54 -5.57
CA ALA A 149 -4.50 12.39 -5.55
C ALA A 149 -4.47 13.46 -6.66
N MET A 150 -3.32 14.10 -6.85
CA MET A 150 -3.11 15.09 -7.93
C MET A 150 -3.22 14.46 -9.31
N SER A 151 -2.62 13.28 -9.53
CA SER A 151 -2.69 12.56 -10.80
C SER A 151 -4.13 12.15 -11.14
N ILE A 152 -4.87 11.58 -10.18
CA ILE A 152 -6.29 11.24 -10.35
C ILE A 152 -7.16 12.50 -10.55
N GLY A 153 -6.87 13.58 -9.82
CA GLY A 153 -7.57 14.86 -9.96
C GLY A 153 -7.43 15.44 -11.36
N LYS A 154 -6.23 15.32 -11.96
CA LYS A 154 -5.97 15.69 -13.36
C LYS A 154 -6.76 14.82 -14.32
N MET A 155 -6.80 13.50 -14.11
CA MET A 155 -7.60 12.58 -14.95
C MET A 155 -9.11 12.91 -14.89
N LEU A 156 -9.60 13.38 -13.75
CA LEU A 156 -10.99 13.79 -13.55
C LEU A 156 -11.30 15.21 -14.04
N GLY A 157 -10.31 15.97 -14.50
CA GLY A 157 -10.50 17.36 -14.96
C GLY A 157 -10.69 18.39 -13.83
N ILE A 158 -10.26 18.08 -12.60
CA ILE A 158 -10.36 18.99 -11.46
C ILE A 158 -9.23 20.04 -11.58
N GLY A 159 -9.56 21.24 -12.05
CA GLY A 159 -8.63 22.26 -12.56
C GLY A 159 -7.54 22.81 -11.62
N ASN A 160 -7.58 22.50 -10.32
CA ASN A 160 -6.55 22.87 -9.33
C ASN A 160 -5.79 21.66 -8.75
N ALA A 161 -5.78 20.52 -9.44
CA ALA A 161 -5.09 19.31 -9.00
C ALA A 161 -3.54 19.41 -8.96
N GLU A 162 -2.97 20.62 -8.95
CA GLU A 162 -1.53 20.88 -8.79
C GLU A 162 -1.13 21.22 -7.35
N MET A 163 -2.09 21.53 -6.46
CA MET A 163 -1.80 21.75 -5.04
C MET A 163 -2.87 21.12 -4.13
N PRO A 164 -2.46 20.31 -3.13
CA PRO A 164 -3.33 19.91 -2.05
C PRO A 164 -3.88 21.15 -1.33
N LEU A 165 -5.19 21.18 -1.09
CA LEU A 165 -5.80 22.20 -0.28
C LEU A 165 -5.36 22.03 1.18
N PRO A 166 -4.89 23.08 1.88
CA PRO A 166 -4.56 22.98 3.30
C PRO A 166 -5.82 22.70 4.14
N ASP A 167 -5.66 21.96 5.25
CA ASP A 167 -6.72 21.42 6.13
C ASP A 167 -7.79 22.41 6.61
N ALA A 168 -7.58 23.72 6.44
CA ALA A 168 -8.49 24.79 6.88
C ALA A 168 -9.26 25.49 5.74
N SER A 169 -9.13 25.06 4.48
CA SER A 169 -9.70 25.75 3.30
C SER A 169 -11.07 25.21 2.83
N TRP A 170 -11.75 24.44 3.68
CA TRP A 170 -13.04 23.80 3.39
C TRP A 170 -14.26 24.58 3.87
N ARG A 171 -14.07 25.70 4.60
CA ARG A 171 -15.15 26.60 5.02
C ARG A 171 -15.67 27.45 3.86
#